data_AF-A0A935IJL7-F1
#
_entry.id   AF-A0A935IJL7-F1
#
_cell.length_a   1.000
_cell.length_b   1.000
_cell.length_c   1.000
_cell.angle_alpha   90.00
_cell.angle_beta   90.00
_cell.angle_gamma   90.00
#
_symmetry.space_group_name_H-M   'P 1'
#
loop_
_entity.id
_entity.type
_entity.pdbx_description
1 polymer ?
#
loop_
_entity_poly.entity_id
_entity_poly.type
_entity_poly.pdbx_seq_one_letter_code
_entity_poly.pdbx_strand_id
1 'polypeptide(L)'
;MPQVAYEGYEDIWRAKWRWDSVAKGTHFVNCWYQRGCNWNVYVKDGIVWREEQSGTYEPIDPKIPTTTPGLPERRVLLAAHVRRGAPASPPQAHR
;
A
#
# COMPACT_ATOMS: atom_id res chain seq x y z
N MET A 1 16.66 5.51 -11.98
CA MET A 1 15.34 5.88 -12.54
C MET A 1 15.35 5.52 -14.03
N PRO A 2 14.30 4.85 -14.53
CA PRO A 2 14.24 4.47 -15.95
C PRO A 2 14.28 5.71 -16.85
N GLN A 3 14.85 5.57 -18.04
CA GLN A 3 14.80 6.61 -19.07
C GLN A 3 13.34 6.85 -19.46
N VAL A 4 12.88 8.10 -19.36
CA VAL A 4 11.50 8.48 -19.65
C VAL A 4 11.46 9.15 -21.02
N ALA A 5 10.59 8.69 -21.91
CA ALA A 5 10.29 9.39 -23.14
C ALA A 5 9.53 10.69 -22.81
N TYR A 6 9.92 11.81 -23.41
CA TYR A 6 9.28 13.11 -23.18
C TYR A 6 8.31 13.44 -24.33
N GLU A 7 7.46 12.48 -24.69
CA GLU A 7 6.44 12.69 -25.74
C GLU A 7 5.23 13.46 -25.18
N GLY A 8 4.90 13.25 -23.90
CA GLY A 8 3.92 14.03 -23.14
C GLY A 8 4.34 14.28 -21.69
N TYR A 9 3.69 15.23 -21.02
CA TYR A 9 3.96 15.49 -19.60
C TYR A 9 3.52 14.31 -18.71
N GLU A 10 2.56 13.53 -19.19
CA GLU A 10 2.01 12.34 -18.55
C GLU A 10 3.07 11.26 -18.35
N ASP A 11 4.05 11.16 -19.25
CA ASP A 11 5.06 10.10 -19.23
C ASP A 11 5.91 10.18 -17.96
N ILE A 12 6.24 11.40 -17.53
CA ILE A 12 6.95 11.68 -16.27
C ILE A 12 6.13 11.15 -15.08
N TRP A 13 4.82 11.39 -15.07
CA TRP A 13 3.95 10.98 -13.97
C TRP A 13 3.66 9.48 -13.97
N ARG A 14 3.49 8.88 -15.15
CA ARG A 14 3.34 7.43 -15.30
C ARG A 14 4.61 6.71 -14.88
N ALA A 15 5.79 7.24 -15.21
CA ALA A 15 7.07 6.68 -14.77
C ALA A 15 7.29 6.79 -13.25
N LYS A 16 6.80 7.87 -12.63
CA LYS A 16 6.75 7.99 -11.16
C LYS A 16 5.86 6.91 -10.55
N TRP A 17 4.70 6.63 -11.17
CA TRP A 17 3.72 5.62 -10.75
C TRP A 17 4.07 4.18 -11.17
N ARG A 18 5.33 3.78 -10.94
CA ARG A 18 5.83 2.42 -11.14
C ARG A 18 6.60 1.97 -9.91
N TRP A 19 6.48 0.69 -9.58
CA TRP A 19 7.10 0.02 -8.43
C TRP A 19 7.51 -1.40 -8.85
N ASP A 20 8.41 -2.00 -8.08
CA ASP A 20 8.98 -3.32 -8.37
C ASP A 20 8.10 -4.43 -7.79
N SER A 21 7.55 -4.21 -6.60
CA SER A 21 6.70 -5.20 -5.93
C SER A 21 5.68 -4.56 -5.00
N VAL A 22 4.69 -5.36 -4.62
CA VAL A 22 3.65 -5.01 -3.64
C VAL A 22 3.67 -6.06 -2.54
N ALA A 23 3.84 -5.61 -1.30
CA ALA A 23 3.70 -6.44 -0.11
C ALA A 23 2.41 -6.08 0.65
N LYS A 24 1.93 -6.98 1.49
CA LYS A 24 0.83 -6.68 2.42
C LYS A 24 1.38 -6.17 3.74
N GLY A 25 0.74 -5.15 4.29
CA GLY A 25 1.16 -4.51 5.54
C GLY A 25 0.00 -4.05 6.40
N THR A 26 0.30 -3.80 7.68
CA THR A 26 -0.62 -3.19 8.63
C THR A 26 0.15 -2.28 9.59
N HIS A 27 -0.55 -1.36 10.27
CA HIS A 27 0.06 -0.45 11.22
C HIS A 27 -0.10 -0.95 12.65
N PHE A 28 1.01 -1.25 13.31
CA PHE A 28 1.04 -1.66 14.72
C PHE A 28 1.06 -0.43 15.65
N VAL A 29 0.02 0.40 15.54
CA VAL A 29 -0.18 1.59 16.36
C VAL A 29 -1.50 1.48 17.12
N ASN A 30 -1.63 2.18 18.25
CA ASN A 30 -2.84 2.16 19.07
C ASN A 30 -3.96 3.04 18.47
N CYS A 31 -4.32 2.81 17.20
CA CYS A 31 -5.35 3.53 16.46
C CYS A 31 -6.73 2.88 16.61
N TRP A 32 -7.08 2.49 17.86
CA TRP A 32 -8.36 1.87 18.24
C TRP A 32 -8.54 0.39 17.84
N TYR A 33 -9.25 -0.38 18.70
CA TYR A 33 -9.32 -1.86 18.78
C TYR A 33 -8.71 -2.65 17.61
N GLN A 34 -7.38 -2.67 17.55
CA GLN A 34 -6.54 -3.48 16.66
C GLN A 34 -7.16 -3.78 15.29
N ARG A 35 -7.69 -2.76 14.61
CA ARG A 35 -8.13 -2.93 13.23
C ARG A 35 -6.88 -3.05 12.38
N GLY A 36 -6.51 -4.30 12.09
CA GLY A 36 -5.48 -4.67 11.14
C GLY A 36 -5.89 -4.25 9.73
N CYS A 37 -5.95 -2.94 9.50
CA CYS A 37 -6.21 -2.35 8.19
C CYS A 37 -5.21 -2.95 7.21
N ASN A 38 -5.74 -3.46 6.10
CA ASN A 38 -4.98 -4.15 5.08
C ASN A 38 -4.47 -3.12 4.08
N TRP A 39 -3.15 -2.97 4.02
CA TRP A 39 -2.47 -2.04 3.14
C TRP A 39 -1.67 -2.77 2.06
N ASN A 40 -1.71 -2.23 0.85
CA ASN A 40 -0.74 -2.51 -0.19
C ASN A 40 0.48 -1.60 0.02
N VAL A 41 1.63 -2.20 0.32
CA VAL A 41 2.91 -1.51 0.49
C VAL A 41 3.71 -1.65 -0.80
N TYR A 42 3.97 -0.54 -1.47
CA TYR A 42 4.65 -0.51 -2.76
C TYR A 42 6.14 -0.28 -2.57
N VAL A 43 6.97 -1.15 -3.12
CA VAL A 43 8.44 -1.09 -3.04
C VAL A 43 9.00 -0.64 -4.37
N LYS A 44 9.89 0.34 -4.35
CA LYS A 44 10.61 0.85 -5.52
C LYS A 44 12.08 1.02 -5.20
N ASP A 45 12.96 0.49 -6.03
CA ASP A 45 14.41 0.51 -5.86
C ASP A 45 14.85 -0.07 -4.49
N GLY A 46 14.12 -1.08 -4.01
CA GLY A 46 14.34 -1.73 -2.71
C GLY A 46 14.00 -0.86 -1.49
N ILE A 47 13.22 0.20 -1.67
CA ILE A 47 12.74 1.10 -0.61
C ILE A 47 11.22 1.13 -0.63
N VAL A 48 10.59 1.19 0.54
CA VAL A 48 9.14 1.42 0.63
C VAL A 48 8.83 2.82 0.13
N TRP A 49 8.07 2.91 -0.95
CA TRP A 49 7.80 4.15 -1.66
C TRP A 49 6.48 4.79 -1.22
N ARG A 50 5.42 3.98 -1.11
CA ARG A 50 4.09 4.42 -0.68
C ARG A 50 3.29 3.25 -0.13
N GLU A 51 2.15 3.56 0.47
CA GLU A 51 1.13 2.59 0.83
C GLU A 51 -0.27 3.08 0.44
N GLU A 52 -1.19 2.14 0.21
CA GLU A 52 -2.60 2.40 -0.14
C GLU A 52 -3.50 1.33 0.50
N GLN A 53 -4.72 1.69 0.89
CA GLN A 53 -5.67 0.71 1.42
C GLN A 53 -6.01 -0.34 0.35
N SER A 54 -5.97 -1.61 0.73
CA SER A 54 -6.02 -2.72 -0.24
C SER A 54 -7.38 -2.87 -0.92
N GLY A 55 -8.48 -2.49 -0.27
CA GLY A 55 -9.78 -2.59 -0.90
C GLY A 55 -10.34 -4.03 -1.02
N THR A 56 -9.73 -5.03 -0.37
CA THR A 56 -9.98 -6.46 -0.64
C THR A 56 -10.62 -7.21 0.54
N TYR A 57 -11.37 -6.55 1.42
CA TYR A 57 -12.14 -7.32 2.41
C TYR A 57 -13.41 -7.86 1.78
N GLU A 58 -13.70 -9.13 2.08
CA GLU A 58 -14.95 -9.75 1.70
C GLU A 58 -16.13 -9.02 2.36
N PRO A 59 -17.22 -8.78 1.62
CA PRO A 59 -18.45 -8.27 2.20
C PRO A 59 -18.98 -9.24 3.27
N ILE A 60 -19.31 -8.70 4.45
CA ILE A 60 -19.93 -9.50 5.53
C ILE A 60 -21.39 -9.84 5.18
N ASP A 61 -22.10 -8.89 4.55
CA ASP A 61 -23.47 -9.03 4.09
C ASP A 61 -23.66 -8.19 2.81
N PRO A 62 -24.24 -8.74 1.73
CA PRO A 62 -24.51 -7.99 0.49
C PRO A 62 -25.47 -6.80 0.65
N LYS A 63 -26.25 -6.72 1.72
CA LYS A 63 -27.19 -5.62 2.00
C LYS A 63 -26.57 -4.45 2.76
N ILE A 64 -25.36 -4.62 3.28
CA ILE A 64 -24.69 -3.62 4.11
C ILE A 64 -23.48 -3.06 3.34
N PRO A 65 -23.32 -1.73 3.28
CA PRO A 65 -22.11 -1.14 2.70
C PRO A 65 -20.85 -1.71 3.35
N THR A 66 -19.89 -2.09 2.51
CA THR A 66 -18.64 -2.65 3.02
C THR A 66 -17.82 -1.56 3.71
N THR A 67 -17.12 -1.93 4.78
CA THR A 67 -16.16 -1.04 5.47
C THR A 67 -14.91 -0.78 4.65
N THR A 68 -14.75 -1.55 3.58
CA THR A 68 -13.72 -1.38 2.57
C THR A 68 -14.03 -0.13 1.75
N PRO A 69 -13.10 0.82 1.62
CA PRO A 69 -13.30 1.93 0.70
C PRO A 69 -13.34 1.38 -0.73
N GLY A 70 -14.54 1.28 -1.29
CA GLY A 70 -14.74 1.30 -2.73
C GLY A 70 -14.53 2.72 -3.26
N LEU A 71 -13.28 3.22 -3.17
CA LEU A 71 -12.64 4.46 -3.67
C LEU A 71 -13.53 5.71 -3.95
N PRO A 72 -13.17 6.95 -3.49
CA PRO A 72 -11.82 7.50 -3.51
C PRO A 72 -11.46 8.30 -2.24
N GLU A 73 -11.19 7.64 -1.12
CA GLU A 73 -10.46 8.27 -0.02
C GLU A 73 -8.98 7.90 -0.19
N ARG A 74 -8.25 8.61 -1.05
CA ARG A 74 -6.79 8.44 -1.19
C ARG A 74 -6.09 8.96 0.08
N ARG A 75 -6.22 8.27 1.20
CA ARG A 75 -5.32 8.46 2.35
C ARG A 75 -4.07 7.61 2.14
N VAL A 76 -3.05 8.24 1.55
CA VAL A 76 -1.69 7.71 1.38
C VAL A 76 -0.85 8.21 2.54
N LEU A 77 -0.83 7.54 3.69
CA LEU A 77 0.07 7.95 4.78
C LEU A 77 0.47 6.78 5.69
N LEU A 78 1.72 6.32 5.49
CA LEU A 78 2.77 5.94 6.46
C LEU A 78 3.88 5.06 5.81
N ALA A 79 4.46 5.46 4.68
CA ALA A 79 5.75 4.88 4.25
C ALA A 79 6.96 5.44 5.03
N ALA A 80 6.76 6.51 5.81
CA ALA A 80 7.83 7.37 6.31
C ALA A 80 8.84 6.71 7.27
N HIS A 81 8.46 5.61 7.93
CA HIS A 81 9.31 4.97 8.95
C HIS A 81 10.11 3.76 8.44
N VAL A 82 9.88 3.30 7.20
CA VAL A 82 10.60 2.13 6.67
C VAL A 82 11.85 2.57 5.91
N ARG A 83 13.02 2.21 6.44
CA ARG A 83 14.33 2.50 5.83
C ARG A 83 14.85 1.31 5.05
N ARG A 84 15.73 1.58 4.08
CA ARG A 84 16.45 0.56 3.30
C ARG A 84 17.20 -0.38 4.24
N GLY A 85 17.04 -1.69 4.06
CA GLY A 85 17.68 -2.72 4.89
C GLY A 85 16.93 -3.09 6.17
N ALA A 86 15.71 -2.57 6.39
CA ALA A 86 14.85 -3.09 7.45
C ALA A 86 14.52 -4.57 7.18
N PRO A 87 14.68 -5.47 8.18
CA PRO A 87 14.40 -6.89 7.99
C PRO A 87 12.91 -7.07 7.65
N ALA A 88 12.61 -7.83 6.60
CA ALA A 88 11.25 -8.29 6.35
C ALA A 88 10.80 -9.12 7.56
N SER A 89 9.64 -8.79 8.12
CA SER A 89 9.05 -9.63 9.16
C SER A 89 8.75 -11.00 8.54
N PRO A 90 9.09 -12.12 9.22
CA PRO A 90 8.77 -13.45 8.70
C PRO A 90 7.25 -13.57 8.51
N PRO A 91 6.79 -14.34 7.50
CA PRO A 91 5.37 -14.58 7.33
C PRO A 91 4.83 -15.19 8.62
N GLN A 92 3.87 -14.52 9.26
CA GLN A 92 3.20 -15.11 10.40
C GLN A 92 2.44 -16.33 9.91
N ALA A 93 2.91 -17.52 10.28
CA ALA A 93 2.18 -18.76 10.05
C ALA A 93 0.86 -18.66 10.81
N HIS A 94 -0.25 -18.58 10.07
CA HIS A 94 -1.57 -18.74 10.65
C HIS A 94 -1.65 -20.18 11.20
N ARG A 95 -1.76 -20.28 12.52
CA ARG A 95 -2.26 -21.48 13.18
C ARG A 95 -3.78 -21.53 13.05
#